data_AF-A0A3B9STK9-F1
#
_entry.id   AF-A0A3B9STK9-F1
#
_cell.length_a   1.000
_cell.length_b   1.000
_cell.length_c   1.000
_cell.angle_alpha   90.00
_cell.angle_beta   90.00
_cell.angle_gamma   90.00
#
_symmetry.space_group_name_H-M   'P 1'
#
loop_
_entity.id
_entity.type
_entity.pdbx_description
1 polymer ?
#
loop_
_entity_poly.entity_id
_entity_poly.type
_entity_poly.pdbx_seq_one_letter_code
_entity_poly.pdbx_strand_id
1 'polypeptide(L)'
;MARPSSLCSKRTKANDRKEAIKEFKRFSIEPDDTVFLDCEREDEIRTIEEGREYLRAYLKTVKPAIKIEEVKEDPQLRKKVIAHLRTNIKLSPRKIAEVLGIDKSMVEKIKVYRGIREQAKEPSPCLPIN
;
A
#
# COMPACT_ATOMS: atom_id res chain seq x y z
N MET A 1 79.34 2.30 0.82
CA MET A 1 77.98 2.80 0.58
C MET A 1 77.27 1.86 -0.37
N ALA A 2 76.20 1.18 0.06
CA ALA A 2 75.29 0.45 -0.81
C ALA A 2 73.89 0.54 -0.19
N ARG A 3 72.92 1.11 -0.93
CA ARG A 3 71.51 1.15 -0.52
C ARG A 3 70.80 -0.06 -1.14
N PRO A 4 70.07 -0.89 -0.38
CA PRO A 4 69.20 -1.88 -0.98
C PRO A 4 67.93 -1.22 -1.51
N SER A 5 67.65 -1.52 -2.76
CA SER A 5 66.50 -1.14 -3.56
C SER A 5 65.20 -1.79 -3.08
N SER A 6 64.16 -0.96 -2.97
CA SER A 6 62.75 -1.25 -3.27
C SER A 6 62.17 -2.62 -2.90
N LEU A 7 61.31 -2.65 -1.88
CA LEU A 7 60.18 -3.57 -1.80
C LEU A 7 58.88 -2.75 -1.81
N CYS A 8 58.48 -2.35 -3.01
CA CYS A 8 57.11 -1.92 -3.26
C CYS A 8 56.22 -3.17 -3.12
N SER A 9 55.55 -3.29 -1.97
CA SER A 9 54.62 -4.38 -1.66
C SER A 9 53.40 -4.29 -2.59
N LYS A 10 53.46 -4.98 -3.72
CA LYS A 10 52.28 -5.22 -4.56
C LYS A 10 51.39 -6.25 -3.87
N ARG A 11 50.49 -5.82 -2.97
CA ARG A 11 49.37 -6.66 -2.52
C ARG A 11 48.42 -6.87 -3.70
N THR A 12 48.45 -8.06 -4.29
CA THR A 12 47.61 -8.43 -5.43
C THR A 12 46.22 -8.86 -4.97
N LYS A 13 45.19 -8.14 -5.44
CA LYS A 13 43.73 -8.36 -5.29
C LYS A 13 43.18 -9.66 -5.92
N ALA A 14 44.02 -10.71 -6.03
CA ALA A 14 43.68 -11.94 -6.75
C ALA A 14 43.07 -13.01 -5.83
N ASN A 15 43.42 -13.01 -4.54
CA ASN A 15 42.87 -13.95 -3.56
C ASN A 15 41.42 -13.60 -3.19
N ASP A 16 41.11 -12.30 -3.05
CA ASP A 16 39.77 -11.80 -2.71
C ASP A 16 38.71 -12.21 -3.74
N ARG A 17 39.06 -12.27 -5.04
CA ARG A 17 38.12 -12.65 -6.10
C ARG A 17 37.70 -14.12 -6.01
N LYS A 18 38.65 -15.01 -5.72
CA LYS A 18 38.37 -16.45 -5.61
C LYS A 18 37.52 -16.74 -4.38
N GLU A 19 37.81 -16.07 -3.27
CA GLU A 19 37.01 -16.13 -2.04
C GLU A 19 35.61 -15.56 -2.25
N ALA A 20 35.48 -14.40 -2.89
CA ALA A 20 34.17 -13.81 -3.20
C ALA A 20 33.32 -14.71 -4.11
N ILE A 21 33.91 -15.35 -5.13
CA ILE A 21 33.18 -16.31 -5.98
C ILE A 21 32.73 -17.53 -5.18
N LYS A 22 33.55 -18.00 -4.24
CA LYS A 22 33.22 -19.15 -3.39
C LYS A 22 32.08 -18.82 -2.43
N GLU A 23 32.12 -17.66 -1.79
CA GLU A 23 31.02 -17.20 -0.92
C GLU A 23 29.74 -16.94 -1.72
N PHE A 24 29.83 -16.30 -2.89
CA PHE A 24 28.66 -16.09 -3.74
C PHE A 24 27.97 -17.40 -4.12
N LYS A 25 28.73 -18.42 -4.51
CA LYS A 25 28.19 -19.76 -4.78
C LYS A 25 27.56 -20.40 -3.56
N ARG A 26 28.17 -20.23 -2.37
CA ARG A 26 27.62 -20.73 -1.11
C ARG A 26 26.27 -20.07 -0.83
N PHE A 27 26.19 -18.74 -0.82
CA PHE A 27 24.95 -18.00 -0.58
C PHE A 27 23.86 -18.28 -1.63
N SER A 28 24.23 -18.52 -2.89
CA SER A 28 23.26 -18.81 -3.95
C SER A 28 22.63 -20.21 -3.89
N ILE A 29 23.26 -21.14 -3.15
CA ILE A 29 22.83 -22.54 -3.04
C ILE A 29 22.17 -22.80 -1.67
N GLU A 30 22.40 -21.93 -0.68
CA GLU A 30 21.70 -22.02 0.60
C GLU A 30 20.17 -21.88 0.36
N PRO A 31 19.35 -22.84 0.85
CA PRO A 31 17.90 -22.75 0.72
C PRO A 31 17.42 -21.51 1.47
N ASP A 32 16.68 -20.66 0.76
CA ASP A 32 16.10 -19.45 1.33
C ASP A 32 14.85 -19.82 2.12
N ASP A 33 15.05 -20.13 3.41
CA ASP A 33 13.97 -20.37 4.36
C ASP A 33 13.42 -19.04 4.93
N THR A 34 13.82 -17.88 4.38
CA THR A 34 13.16 -16.63 4.75
C THR A 34 11.75 -16.67 4.19
N VAL A 35 10.80 -16.95 5.07
CA VAL A 35 9.39 -16.66 4.84
C VAL A 35 9.34 -15.19 4.46
N PHE A 36 9.11 -14.91 3.18
CA PHE A 36 8.86 -13.56 2.70
C PHE A 36 7.83 -12.98 3.66
N LEU A 37 8.14 -11.84 4.28
CA LEU A 37 7.26 -11.14 5.23
C LEU A 37 6.05 -10.57 4.47
N ASP A 38 5.28 -11.42 3.81
CA ASP A 38 3.89 -11.17 3.53
C ASP A 38 3.20 -11.22 4.89
N CYS A 39 3.24 -10.09 5.59
CA CYS A 39 2.41 -9.83 6.76
C CYS A 39 0.94 -9.81 6.31
N GLU A 40 0.44 -10.99 6.01
CA GLU A 40 -0.91 -11.30 5.66
C GLU A 40 -1.80 -11.05 6.87
N ARG A 41 -2.27 -9.81 7.03
CA ARG A 41 -3.37 -9.54 7.96
C ARG A 41 -4.64 -10.13 7.37
N GLU A 42 -5.33 -10.94 8.17
CA GLU A 42 -6.60 -11.61 7.81
C GLU A 42 -7.71 -10.61 7.45
N ASP A 43 -7.60 -9.36 7.90
CA ASP A 43 -8.56 -8.27 7.62
C ASP A 43 -8.31 -7.52 6.29
N GLU A 44 -7.33 -7.94 5.49
CA GLU A 44 -7.03 -7.26 4.23
C GLU A 44 -7.99 -7.71 3.13
N ILE A 45 -8.88 -6.80 2.72
CA ILE A 45 -9.65 -6.94 1.48
C ILE A 45 -8.67 -7.03 0.30
N ARG A 46 -8.50 -8.22 -0.23
CA ARG A 46 -7.52 -8.52 -1.30
C ARG A 46 -8.17 -8.56 -2.66
N THR A 47 -9.43 -8.98 -2.71
CA THR A 47 -10.14 -9.19 -3.96
C THR A 47 -10.98 -7.97 -4.36
N ILE A 48 -11.19 -7.82 -5.66
CA ILE A 48 -12.04 -6.75 -6.21
C ILE A 48 -13.49 -6.96 -5.76
N GLU A 49 -13.91 -8.21 -5.58
CA GLU A 49 -15.25 -8.61 -5.16
C GLU A 49 -15.54 -8.19 -3.72
N GLU A 50 -14.65 -8.51 -2.78
CA GLU A 50 -14.72 -8.04 -1.39
C GLU A 50 -14.72 -6.50 -1.32
N GLY A 51 -13.90 -5.84 -2.16
CA GLY A 51 -13.88 -4.38 -2.26
C GLY A 51 -15.22 -3.80 -2.73
N ARG A 52 -15.90 -4.48 -3.66
CA ARG A 52 -17.24 -4.11 -4.14
C ARG A 52 -18.30 -4.33 -3.07
N GLU A 53 -18.23 -5.43 -2.34
CA GLU A 53 -19.16 -5.72 -1.25
C GLU A 53 -19.02 -4.71 -0.12
N TYR A 54 -17.79 -4.42 0.31
CA TYR A 54 -17.50 -3.37 1.26
C TYR A 54 -18.03 -2.00 0.79
N LEU A 55 -17.77 -1.64 -0.47
CA LEU A 55 -18.27 -0.38 -1.03
C LEU A 55 -19.81 -0.33 -0.97
N ARG A 56 -20.50 -1.42 -1.35
CA ARG A 56 -21.97 -1.48 -1.26
C ARG A 56 -22.46 -1.34 0.17
N ALA A 57 -21.80 -1.97 1.13
CA ALA A 57 -22.14 -1.84 2.55
C ALA A 57 -21.95 -0.40 3.03
N TYR A 58 -20.83 0.23 2.68
CA TYR A 58 -20.54 1.63 3.02
C TYR A 58 -21.54 2.61 2.38
N LEU A 59 -21.91 2.42 1.11
CA LEU A 59 -22.88 3.30 0.46
C LEU A 59 -24.24 3.24 1.15
N LYS A 60 -24.66 2.06 1.64
CA LYS A 60 -25.89 1.90 2.44
C LYS A 60 -25.85 2.69 3.74
N THR A 61 -24.70 2.81 4.41
CA THR A 61 -24.57 3.57 5.67
C THR A 61 -24.57 5.08 5.44
N VAL A 62 -24.03 5.55 4.30
CA VAL A 62 -23.98 6.98 3.99
C VAL A 62 -25.36 7.50 3.58
N LYS A 63 -26.03 6.85 2.63
CA LYS A 63 -27.43 7.11 2.28
C LYS A 63 -28.07 5.87 1.65
N PRO A 64 -29.28 5.48 2.08
CA PRO A 64 -29.99 4.32 1.53
C PRO A 64 -30.60 4.65 0.16
N ALA A 65 -29.77 4.83 -0.88
CA ALA A 65 -30.17 4.91 -2.30
C ALA A 65 -28.99 5.17 -3.25
N ILE A 66 -27.80 5.53 -2.75
CA ILE A 66 -26.71 5.97 -3.64
C ILE A 66 -26.24 4.81 -4.52
N LYS A 67 -26.32 5.01 -5.83
CA LYS A 67 -25.73 4.12 -6.84
C LYS A 67 -24.28 4.49 -7.09
N ILE A 68 -23.50 3.53 -7.56
CA ILE A 68 -22.10 3.75 -7.96
C ILE A 68 -22.01 4.82 -9.07
N GLU A 69 -23.01 4.89 -9.95
CA GLU A 69 -23.12 5.91 -11.00
C GLU A 69 -23.11 7.34 -10.45
N GLU A 70 -23.89 7.60 -9.39
CA GLU A 70 -23.93 8.92 -8.72
C GLU A 70 -22.58 9.28 -8.08
N VAL A 71 -21.84 8.28 -7.59
CA VAL A 71 -20.48 8.47 -7.08
C VAL A 71 -19.51 8.87 -8.21
N LYS A 72 -19.76 8.47 -9.46
CA LYS A 72 -18.93 8.88 -10.61
C LYS A 72 -19.23 10.32 -11.04
N GLU A 73 -20.48 10.73 -10.92
CA GLU A 73 -20.94 12.05 -11.33
C GLU A 73 -20.55 13.13 -10.33
N ASP A 74 -20.79 12.91 -9.03
CA ASP A 74 -20.50 13.89 -7.97
C ASP A 74 -19.00 13.89 -7.58
N PRO A 75 -18.24 14.96 -7.88
CA PRO A 75 -16.83 15.05 -7.52
C PRO A 75 -16.56 15.06 -6.01
N GLN A 76 -17.48 15.58 -5.20
CA GLN A 76 -17.33 15.65 -3.74
C GLN A 76 -17.59 14.29 -3.11
N LEU A 77 -18.66 13.62 -3.53
CA LEU A 77 -18.97 12.26 -3.08
C LEU A 77 -17.85 11.28 -3.47
N ARG A 78 -17.36 11.36 -4.70
CA ARG A 78 -16.20 10.58 -5.18
C ARG A 78 -14.98 10.75 -4.29
N LYS A 79 -14.63 11.99 -3.94
CA LYS A 79 -13.49 12.28 -3.05
C LYS A 79 -13.66 11.63 -1.68
N LYS A 80 -14.86 11.74 -1.10
CA LYS A 80 -15.17 11.13 0.21
C LYS A 80 -15.06 9.62 0.16
N VAL A 81 -15.67 8.98 -0.84
CA VAL A 81 -15.61 7.52 -1.01
C VAL A 81 -14.17 7.06 -1.22
N ILE A 82 -13.40 7.71 -2.09
CA ILE A 82 -11.99 7.33 -2.34
C ILE A 82 -11.12 7.52 -1.09
N ALA A 83 -11.32 8.60 -0.34
CA ALA A 83 -10.61 8.83 0.92
C ALA A 83 -10.96 7.75 1.97
N HIS A 84 -12.25 7.39 2.06
CA HIS A 84 -12.71 6.34 2.96
C HIS A 84 -12.13 4.97 2.59
N LEU A 85 -12.18 4.59 1.30
CA LEU A 85 -11.62 3.33 0.81
C LEU A 85 -10.11 3.27 1.07
N ARG A 86 -9.37 4.37 0.89
CA ARG A 86 -7.93 4.43 1.17
C ARG A 86 -7.57 4.34 2.65
N THR A 87 -8.47 4.77 3.53
CA THR A 87 -8.20 4.84 4.97
C THR A 87 -8.57 3.54 5.67
N ASN A 88 -9.70 2.96 5.29
CA ASN A 88 -10.23 1.76 5.93
C ASN A 88 -9.80 0.48 5.23
N ILE A 89 -9.41 0.57 3.96
CA ILE A 89 -8.98 -0.57 3.18
C ILE A 89 -7.59 -0.34 2.62
N LYS A 90 -6.73 -1.35 2.69
CA LYS A 90 -5.41 -1.33 2.05
C LYS A 90 -5.47 -1.72 0.57
N LEU A 91 -6.42 -1.17 -0.17
CA LEU A 91 -6.48 -1.36 -1.61
C LEU A 91 -5.50 -0.42 -2.33
N SER A 92 -4.83 -0.95 -3.35
CA SER A 92 -4.02 -0.11 -4.23
C SER A 92 -4.91 0.89 -4.99
N PRO A 93 -4.39 2.06 -5.39
CA PRO A 93 -5.15 3.04 -6.17
C PRO A 93 -5.76 2.46 -7.44
N ARG A 94 -5.10 1.44 -8.04
CA ARG A 94 -5.57 0.72 -9.22
C ARG A 94 -6.79 -0.15 -8.91
N LYS A 95 -6.74 -0.93 -7.82
CA LYS A 95 -7.89 -1.73 -7.38
C LYS A 95 -9.09 -0.84 -7.00
N ILE A 96 -8.86 0.29 -6.34
CA ILE A 96 -9.92 1.26 -6.02
C ILE A 96 -10.58 1.79 -7.31
N ALA A 97 -9.78 2.10 -8.33
CA ALA A 97 -10.28 2.54 -9.62
C ALA A 97 -11.15 1.46 -10.30
N GLU A 98 -10.74 0.20 -10.23
CA GLU A 98 -11.50 -0.96 -10.75
C GLU A 98 -12.80 -1.22 -9.99
N VAL A 99 -12.79 -1.08 -8.65
CA VAL A 99 -13.99 -1.21 -7.81
C VAL A 99 -15.01 -0.12 -8.13
N LEU A 100 -14.55 1.12 -8.33
CA LEU A 100 -15.40 2.27 -8.67
C LEU A 100 -15.73 2.36 -10.16
N GLY A 101 -15.00 1.67 -11.03
CA GLY A 101 -15.14 1.78 -12.49
C GLY A 101 -14.79 3.18 -13.01
N ILE A 102 -13.73 3.78 -12.50
CA ILE A 102 -13.20 5.10 -12.88
C ILE A 102 -11.73 5.01 -13.25
N ASP A 103 -11.16 6.08 -13.82
CA ASP A 103 -9.75 6.11 -14.15
C ASP A 103 -8.85 6.20 -12.92
N LYS A 104 -7.73 5.47 -12.95
CA LYS A 104 -6.67 5.51 -11.93
C LYS A 104 -6.19 6.95 -11.66
N SER A 105 -6.09 7.76 -12.72
CA SER A 105 -5.64 9.15 -12.64
C SER A 105 -6.55 10.00 -11.73
N MET A 106 -7.85 9.70 -11.66
CA MET A 106 -8.79 10.40 -10.78
C MET A 106 -8.57 10.03 -9.32
N VAL A 107 -8.25 8.76 -9.05
CA VAL A 107 -7.95 8.26 -7.70
C VAL A 107 -6.63 8.86 -7.19
N GLU A 108 -5.63 8.98 -8.05
CA GLU A 108 -4.31 9.52 -7.71
C GLU A 108 -4.32 11.01 -7.37
N LYS A 109 -5.14 11.80 -8.08
CA LYS A 109 -5.29 13.24 -7.83
C LYS A 109 -5.84 13.56 -6.43
N ILE A 110 -6.53 12.61 -5.79
CA ILE A 110 -7.13 12.81 -4.48
C ILE A 110 -6.07 12.57 -3.41
N LYS A 111 -5.46 13.64 -2.92
CA LYS A 111 -4.55 13.56 -1.79
C LYS A 111 -5.35 13.27 -0.52
N VAL A 112 -5.09 12.13 0.12
CA VAL A 112 -5.62 11.87 1.46
C VAL A 112 -4.77 12.66 2.44
N TYR A 113 -5.34 13.73 2.99
CA TYR A 113 -4.73 14.42 4.12
C TYR A 113 -4.85 13.49 5.34
N ARG A 114 -3.72 12.91 5.78
CA ARG A 114 -3.65 12.17 7.04
C ARG A 114 -3.73 13.20 8.18
N GLY A 115 -4.88 13.26 8.84
CA GLY A 115 -5.24 14.28 9.83
C GLY A 115 -6.47 14.99 9.30
N ILE A 116 -7.68 14.67 9.75
CA ILE A 116 -8.14 14.75 11.13
C ILE A 116 -9.03 13.52 11.40
N ARG A 117 -8.83 12.85 12.53
CA ARG A 117 -9.87 12.02 13.16
C ARG A 117 -10.96 12.97 13.61
N GLU A 118 -11.86 13.34 12.71
CA GLU A 118 -13.02 14.15 13.08
C GLU A 118 -14.14 13.18 13.44
N GLN A 119 -14.49 13.22 14.72
CA GLN A 119 -15.42 12.31 15.36
C GLN A 119 -16.76 12.32 14.61
N ALA A 120 -17.29 11.13 14.34
CA ALA A 120 -18.71 10.98 14.05
C ALA A 120 -19.48 11.45 15.30
N LYS A 121 -19.89 12.71 15.30
CA LYS A 121 -20.93 13.22 16.19
C LYS A 121 -22.21 12.57 15.71
N GLU A 122 -22.67 11.55 16.42
CA GLU A 122 -24.00 10.99 16.24
C GLU A 122 -25.01 12.15 16.24
N PRO A 123 -25.92 12.25 15.25
CA PRO A 123 -26.97 13.24 15.31
C PRO A 123 -27.87 12.86 16.49
N SER A 124 -27.83 13.69 17.53
CA SER A 124 -28.69 13.58 18.70
C SER A 124 -30.14 13.33 18.27
N PRO A 125 -30.81 12.27 18.77
CA PRO A 125 -32.21 12.05 18.48
C PRO A 125 -33.01 13.21 19.05
N CYS A 126 -33.73 13.92 18.17
CA CYS A 126 -34.68 14.95 18.58
C CYS A 126 -35.71 14.31 19.51
N LEU A 127 -35.70 14.69 20.78
CA LEU A 127 -36.77 14.30 21.70
C LEU A 127 -38.06 15.04 21.30
N PRO A 128 -39.22 14.36 21.30
CA PRO A 128 -40.49 15.00 21.02
C PRO A 128 -40.85 15.97 22.17
N ILE A 129 -41.25 17.18 21.77
CA ILE A 129 -41.85 18.17 22.68
C ILE A 129 -43.28 17.70 22.94
N ASN A 130 -43.58 17.33 24.18
CA ASN A 130 -44.95 17.20 24.68
C ASN A 130 -45.50 18.57 25.08
#